data_AF-A0AA88EB89-F1
#
_entry.id   AF-A0AA88EB89-F1
#
_cell.length_a   1.000
_cell.length_b   1.000
_cell.length_c   1.000
_cell.angle_alpha   90.00
_cell.angle_beta   90.00
_cell.angle_gamma   90.00
#
_symmetry.space_group_name_H-M   'P 1'
#
loop_
_entity.id
_entity.type
_entity.pdbx_description
1 polymer ?
#
loop_
_entity_poly.entity_id
_entity_poly.type
_entity_poly.pdbx_seq_one_letter_code
_entity_poly.pdbx_strand_id
1 'polypeptide(L)'
;MSQDHAEECSTQTHVGKPLRTNSPRFNPDDDGRRRATLMTRVHQVRAKGQRIEVSFDDLAPRKEIVWMEVVTSFTVDESYKRCVLKSCGGLAKGFRYDLYQAFVRDHIDDENVWQRPPKVVHNYPTITQDDWEKFIQYRRTPEFKRLSEQGSEIRKKSKYGSTGGRDGYRKRDQAHFEKTGKYAERYESWLDMRIKTDGGLKKEEFKPIAENIEEFTQQQTQGSFESVGTEDILTKALGNAEHSGRIRGQSKFVKQSQYFNLVHPSREKDEVSDMKLKIAAVTTRLAQAVTIHTYIHIVLKYLA
;
A
#
# COMPACT_ATOMS: atom_id res chain seq x y z
N MET A 1 -73.83 -4.06 -20.52
CA MET A 1 -73.37 -4.85 -19.36
C MET A 1 -71.95 -4.36 -19.07
N SER A 2 -71.81 -3.16 -18.49
CA SER A 2 -71.67 -2.94 -17.03
C SER A 2 -70.37 -3.56 -16.54
N GLN A 3 -69.30 -2.74 -16.39
CA GLN A 3 -68.84 -2.11 -15.13
C GLN A 3 -68.06 -3.15 -14.28
N ASP A 4 -66.80 -2.95 -13.88
CA ASP A 4 -66.28 -1.84 -13.07
C ASP A 4 -64.78 -1.53 -13.24
N HIS A 5 -64.46 -0.26 -12.93
CA HIS A 5 -63.15 0.34 -12.65
C HIS A 5 -62.82 0.29 -11.15
N ALA A 6 -61.53 0.22 -10.80
CA ALA A 6 -60.81 0.95 -9.72
C ALA A 6 -59.36 0.40 -9.66
N GLU A 7 -58.27 1.17 -9.81
CA GLU A 7 -57.63 2.06 -8.79
C GLU A 7 -57.40 1.32 -7.45
N GLU A 8 -56.25 1.32 -6.76
CA GLU A 8 -55.04 2.14 -6.73
C GLU A 8 -54.02 1.48 -5.75
N CYS A 9 -52.82 2.08 -5.64
CA CYS A 9 -51.96 2.13 -4.44
C CYS A 9 -50.75 1.16 -4.28
N SER A 10 -49.57 1.72 -4.62
CA SER A 10 -48.33 1.77 -3.83
C SER A 10 -48.20 0.91 -2.56
N THR A 11 -47.11 0.13 -2.47
CA THR A 11 -46.07 0.33 -1.44
C THR A 11 -44.82 -0.50 -1.75
N GLN A 12 -43.68 0.18 -1.82
CA GLN A 12 -42.36 -0.42 -1.67
C GLN A 12 -42.25 -1.03 -0.26
N THR A 13 -41.77 -2.26 -0.15
CA THR A 13 -41.11 -2.72 1.08
C THR A 13 -39.75 -3.31 0.75
N HIS A 14 -38.73 -2.57 1.18
CA HIS A 14 -37.33 -2.90 1.09
C HIS A 14 -37.02 -4.05 2.06
N VAL A 15 -36.82 -5.27 1.56
CA VAL A 15 -36.34 -6.38 2.40
C VAL A 15 -34.82 -6.43 2.32
N GLY A 16 -34.18 -5.97 3.39
CA GLY A 16 -32.73 -5.94 3.57
C GLY A 16 -32.09 -7.33 3.45
N LYS A 17 -30.87 -7.37 2.92
CA LYS A 17 -30.01 -8.55 2.92
C LYS A 17 -29.73 -8.99 4.36
N PRO A 18 -29.75 -10.30 4.68
CA PRO A 18 -29.52 -10.77 6.05
C PRO A 18 -28.09 -10.48 6.50
N LEU A 19 -27.99 -9.92 7.70
CA LEU A 19 -26.76 -9.73 8.46
C LEU A 19 -26.04 -11.08 8.61
N ARG A 20 -24.75 -11.11 8.22
CA ARG A 20 -23.84 -12.22 8.52
C ARG A 20 -23.80 -12.42 10.03
N THR A 21 -24.40 -13.51 10.50
CA THR A 21 -24.35 -13.92 11.90
C THR A 21 -22.92 -14.35 12.25
N ASN A 22 -22.36 -13.76 13.30
CA ASN A 22 -21.09 -14.14 13.90
C ASN A 22 -21.12 -15.61 14.35
N SER A 23 -20.36 -16.48 13.69
CA SER A 23 -19.97 -17.77 14.26
C SER A 23 -18.65 -17.60 15.03
N PRO A 24 -18.56 -17.96 16.32
CA PRO A 24 -17.30 -18.02 17.04
C PRO A 24 -16.42 -19.15 16.48
N ARG A 25 -15.19 -18.82 16.10
CA ARG A 25 -14.15 -19.80 15.75
C ARG A 25 -13.65 -20.46 17.03
N PHE A 26 -14.19 -21.62 17.41
CA PHE A 26 -13.59 -22.50 18.41
C PHE A 26 -13.15 -23.81 17.74
N ASN A 27 -11.84 -24.10 17.79
CA ASN A 27 -11.26 -25.40 17.43
C ASN A 27 -10.93 -26.13 18.75
N PRO A 28 -11.70 -27.16 19.16
CA PRO A 28 -11.42 -27.95 20.36
C PRO A 28 -10.28 -28.97 20.17
N ASP A 29 -9.72 -29.47 21.28
CA ASP A 29 -8.84 -30.65 21.32
C ASP A 29 -9.63 -31.96 21.14
N ASP A 30 -8.94 -33.09 20.90
CA ASP A 30 -9.53 -34.44 20.72
C ASP A 30 -10.43 -34.86 21.90
N ASP A 31 -10.20 -34.30 23.09
CA ASP A 31 -11.01 -34.51 24.30
C ASP A 31 -12.12 -33.46 24.51
N GLY A 32 -12.43 -32.64 23.50
CA GLY A 32 -13.50 -31.64 23.54
C GLY A 32 -13.26 -30.45 24.49
N ARG A 33 -12.05 -30.33 25.05
CA ARG A 33 -11.66 -29.20 25.92
C ARG A 33 -11.19 -28.01 25.10
N ARG A 34 -11.35 -26.79 25.65
CA ARG A 34 -10.73 -25.59 25.07
C ARG A 34 -9.21 -25.78 25.07
N ARG A 35 -8.61 -25.78 23.88
CA ARG A 35 -7.16 -25.65 23.68
C ARG A 35 -6.66 -24.49 24.52
N ALA A 36 -5.77 -24.76 25.48
CA ALA A 36 -5.06 -23.68 26.17
C ALA A 36 -4.32 -22.86 25.10
N THR A 37 -4.50 -21.54 25.11
CA THR A 37 -3.79 -20.68 24.16
C THR A 37 -2.30 -20.85 24.38
N LEU A 38 -1.49 -20.72 23.31
CA LEU A 38 -0.03 -20.79 23.40
C LEU A 38 0.50 -19.87 24.52
N MET A 39 -0.18 -18.74 24.76
CA MET A 39 0.10 -17.81 25.86
C MET A 39 -0.03 -18.41 27.24
N THR A 40 -1.06 -19.21 27.52
CA THR A 40 -1.19 -19.90 28.81
C THR A 40 -0.01 -20.86 29.03
N ARG A 41 0.43 -21.56 27.98
CA ARG A 41 1.61 -22.43 28.03
C ARG A 41 2.90 -21.64 28.26
N VAL A 42 3.09 -20.53 27.55
CA VAL A 42 4.26 -19.65 27.70
C VAL A 42 4.33 -19.05 29.10
N HIS A 43 3.20 -18.61 29.66
CA HIS A 43 3.13 -18.05 31.01
C HIS A 43 3.42 -19.12 32.07
N GLN A 44 2.91 -20.34 31.90
CA GLN A 44 3.19 -21.48 32.80
C GLN A 44 4.67 -21.89 32.78
N VAL A 45 5.31 -21.88 31.61
CA VAL A 45 6.74 -22.21 31.46
C VAL A 45 7.63 -21.12 32.07
N ARG A 46 7.28 -19.83 31.86
CA ARG A 46 7.96 -18.69 32.49
C ARG A 46 7.81 -18.67 34.01
N ALA A 47 6.61 -18.99 34.53
CA ALA A 47 6.35 -19.05 35.97
C ALA A 47 7.14 -20.18 36.67
N LYS A 48 7.53 -21.23 35.94
CA LYS A 48 8.36 -22.34 36.44
C LYS A 48 9.86 -22.09 36.26
N GLY A 49 10.27 -20.91 35.79
CA GLY A 49 11.68 -20.57 35.57
C GLY A 49 12.36 -21.37 34.46
N GLN A 50 11.60 -22.11 33.64
CA GLN A 50 12.12 -22.93 32.56
C GLN A 50 12.28 -22.10 31.29
N ARG A 51 13.40 -22.26 30.59
CA ARG A 51 13.65 -21.60 29.30
C ARG A 51 12.94 -22.40 28.20
N ILE A 52 12.14 -21.74 27.38
CA ILE A 52 11.55 -22.38 26.18
C ILE A 52 12.70 -22.61 25.20
N GLU A 53 13.03 -23.86 24.95
CA GLU A 53 13.92 -24.22 23.85
C GLU A 53 13.22 -23.91 22.53
N VAL A 54 13.72 -22.92 21.81
CA VAL A 54 13.18 -22.51 20.51
C VAL A 54 13.98 -23.25 19.44
N SER A 55 13.41 -24.34 18.91
CA SER A 55 13.93 -24.99 17.69
C SER A 55 13.99 -23.99 16.53
N PHE A 56 14.96 -24.17 15.63
CA PHE A 56 15.14 -23.31 14.45
C PHE A 56 14.04 -23.46 13.40
N ASP A 57 13.24 -24.53 13.47
CA ASP A 57 12.23 -24.86 12.47
C ASP A 57 10.82 -24.32 12.77
N ASP A 58 10.53 -23.91 14.00
CA ASP A 58 9.18 -23.43 14.38
C ASP A 58 9.02 -21.92 14.18
N LEU A 59 8.53 -21.54 13.00
CA LEU A 59 8.36 -20.14 12.58
C LEU A 59 7.18 -19.41 13.26
N ALA A 60 6.16 -20.15 13.71
CA ALA A 60 4.93 -19.58 14.29
C ALA A 60 5.12 -19.05 15.73
N PRO A 61 5.79 -19.76 16.66
CA PRO A 61 6.08 -19.24 18.00
C PRO A 61 6.92 -17.95 17.99
N ARG A 62 7.87 -17.83 17.05
CA ARG A 62 8.78 -16.66 16.95
C ARG A 62 8.04 -15.37 16.61
N LYS A 63 7.11 -15.42 15.66
CA LYS A 63 6.31 -14.24 15.27
C LYS A 63 5.43 -13.76 16.40
N GLU A 64 4.93 -14.68 17.21
CA GLU A 64 4.09 -14.33 18.36
C GLU A 64 4.90 -13.68 19.48
N ILE A 65 6.09 -14.20 19.79
CA ILE A 65 7.01 -13.57 20.75
C ILE A 65 7.35 -12.13 20.33
N VAL A 66 7.69 -11.92 19.05
CA VAL A 66 7.99 -10.58 18.53
C VAL A 66 6.77 -9.66 18.60
N TRP A 67 5.57 -10.17 18.28
CA TRP A 67 4.35 -9.39 18.40
C TRP A 67 4.08 -8.96 19.84
N MET A 68 4.26 -9.87 20.80
CA MET A 68 4.09 -9.59 22.22
C MET A 68 5.02 -8.50 22.71
N GLU A 69 6.30 -8.57 22.35
CA GLU A 69 7.27 -7.54 22.74
C GLU A 69 6.87 -6.15 22.21
N VAL A 70 6.32 -6.10 20.99
CA VAL A 70 5.83 -4.85 20.41
C VAL A 70 4.63 -4.32 21.17
N VAL A 71 3.61 -5.14 21.47
CA VAL A 71 2.42 -4.64 22.18
C VAL A 71 2.67 -4.34 23.66
N THR A 72 3.70 -4.96 24.26
CA THR A 72 4.20 -4.59 25.59
C THR A 72 4.88 -3.22 25.56
N SER A 73 5.60 -2.91 24.48
CA SER A 73 6.36 -1.65 24.36
C SER A 73 5.55 -0.49 23.75
N PHE A 74 4.52 -0.79 22.95
CA PHE A 74 3.79 0.17 22.14
C PHE A 74 2.30 -0.15 22.09
N THR A 75 1.44 0.88 22.12
CA THR A 75 0.00 0.73 21.88
C THR A 75 -0.27 0.55 20.38
N VAL A 76 -0.54 -0.68 19.94
CA VAL A 76 -0.80 -1.02 18.53
C VAL A 76 -2.03 -1.90 18.41
N ASP A 77 -2.94 -1.53 17.52
CA ASP A 77 -4.13 -2.33 17.22
C ASP A 77 -3.78 -3.63 16.48
N GLU A 78 -4.47 -4.73 16.83
CA GLU A 78 -4.19 -6.07 16.30
C GLU A 78 -4.35 -6.16 14.77
N SER A 79 -5.19 -5.32 14.15
CA SER A 79 -5.33 -5.25 12.69
C SER A 79 -3.99 -4.93 11.99
N TYR A 80 -3.05 -4.27 12.68
CA TYR A 80 -1.72 -3.95 12.16
C TYR A 80 -0.69 -5.05 12.40
N LYS A 81 -1.00 -6.13 13.12
CA LYS A 81 -0.06 -7.23 13.46
C LYS A 81 0.71 -7.73 12.25
N ARG A 82 0.02 -7.95 11.13
CA ARG A 82 0.65 -8.40 9.88
C ARG A 82 1.65 -7.37 9.32
N CYS A 83 1.32 -6.09 9.37
CA CYS A 83 2.16 -5.01 8.88
C CYS A 83 3.41 -4.85 9.74
N VAL A 84 3.22 -4.82 11.06
CA VAL A 84 4.29 -4.73 12.05
C VAL A 84 5.27 -5.89 11.92
N LEU A 85 4.77 -7.14 11.93
CA LEU A 85 5.63 -8.32 11.82
C LEU A 85 6.40 -8.35 10.49
N LYS A 86 5.79 -7.87 9.40
CA LYS A 86 6.48 -7.71 8.12
C LYS A 86 7.63 -6.69 8.20
N SER A 87 7.42 -5.58 8.91
CA SER A 87 8.46 -4.57 9.15
C SER A 87 9.57 -5.11 10.05
N CYS A 88 9.25 -5.79 11.15
CA CYS A 88 10.21 -6.45 12.03
C CYS A 88 11.07 -7.47 11.26
N GLY A 89 10.45 -8.29 10.40
CA GLY A 89 11.19 -9.22 9.54
C GLY A 89 12.16 -8.52 8.57
N GLY A 90 11.78 -7.34 8.06
CA GLY A 90 12.64 -6.49 7.25
C GLY A 90 13.83 -5.95 8.03
N LEU A 91 13.60 -5.44 9.24
CA LEU A 91 14.64 -4.95 10.15
C LEU A 91 15.62 -6.07 10.53
N ALA A 92 15.12 -7.24 10.90
CA ALA A 92 15.94 -8.39 11.24
C ALA A 92 16.79 -8.87 10.04
N LYS A 93 16.25 -8.80 8.82
CA LYS A 93 17.02 -9.08 7.60
C LYS A 93 18.11 -8.05 7.36
N GLY A 94 17.82 -6.75 7.55
CA GLY A 94 18.79 -5.66 7.46
C GLY A 94 19.92 -5.83 8.46
N PHE A 95 19.57 -6.04 9.73
CA PHE A 95 20.53 -6.31 10.80
C PHE A 95 21.51 -7.44 10.47
N ARG A 96 20.99 -8.60 10.03
CA ARG A 96 21.85 -9.73 9.61
C ARG A 96 22.72 -9.37 8.41
N TYR A 97 22.22 -8.55 7.48
CA TYR A 97 22.99 -8.09 6.33
C TYR A 97 24.13 -7.17 6.75
N ASP A 98 23.88 -6.23 7.67
CA ASP A 98 24.88 -5.28 8.15
C ASP A 98 26.01 -6.02 8.90
N LEU A 99 25.66 -6.99 9.76
CA LEU A 99 26.66 -7.86 10.41
C LEU A 99 27.51 -8.62 9.40
N TYR A 100 26.87 -9.16 8.35
CA TYR A 100 27.58 -9.88 7.30
C TYR A 100 28.56 -8.97 6.56
N GLN A 101 28.10 -7.80 6.12
CA GLN A 101 28.94 -6.84 5.40
C GLN A 101 30.10 -6.33 6.24
N ALA A 102 29.86 -6.03 7.52
CA ALA A 102 30.88 -5.42 8.38
C ALA A 102 31.95 -6.40 8.87
N PHE A 103 31.62 -7.67 9.05
CA PHE A 103 32.50 -8.60 9.78
C PHE A 103 32.76 -9.93 9.09
N VAL A 104 31.97 -10.30 8.07
CA VAL A 104 31.99 -11.67 7.54
C VAL A 104 32.31 -11.72 6.05
N ARG A 105 31.80 -10.79 5.24
CA ARG A 105 31.82 -10.89 3.77
C ARG A 105 33.22 -11.12 3.20
N ASP A 106 34.18 -10.30 3.63
CA ASP A 106 35.54 -10.32 3.08
C ASP A 106 36.46 -11.30 3.84
N HIS A 107 35.98 -11.83 4.97
CA HIS A 107 36.69 -12.75 5.86
C HIS A 107 36.01 -14.13 5.91
N ILE A 108 35.12 -14.43 4.97
CA ILE A 108 34.23 -15.60 5.09
C ILE A 108 35.03 -16.89 5.17
N ASP A 109 36.21 -16.95 4.54
CA ASP A 109 37.08 -18.11 4.46
C ASP A 109 38.14 -18.16 5.59
N ASP A 110 38.34 -17.06 6.32
CA ASP A 110 39.33 -16.95 7.40
C ASP A 110 38.92 -17.78 8.62
N GLU A 111 39.89 -18.38 9.33
CA GLU A 111 39.61 -19.12 10.58
C GLU A 111 39.09 -18.21 11.69
N ASN A 112 39.51 -16.94 11.71
CA ASN A 112 39.10 -15.98 12.72
C ASN A 112 37.62 -15.56 12.62
N VAL A 113 36.95 -15.83 11.48
CA VAL A 113 35.54 -15.45 11.29
C VAL A 113 34.59 -16.18 12.24
N TRP A 114 35.01 -17.34 12.74
CA TRP A 114 34.28 -18.12 13.74
C TRP A 114 34.28 -17.44 15.11
N GLN A 115 35.26 -16.60 15.39
CA GLN A 115 35.30 -15.83 16.63
C GLN A 115 34.41 -14.60 16.53
N ARG A 116 33.47 -14.47 17.47
CA ARG A 116 32.56 -13.33 17.49
C ARG A 116 33.32 -12.03 17.76
N PRO A 117 33.21 -11.00 16.89
CA PRO A 117 33.98 -9.77 17.04
C PRO A 117 33.67 -9.02 18.36
N PRO A 118 34.66 -8.34 18.98
CA PRO A 118 34.45 -7.56 20.20
C PRO A 118 33.33 -6.52 20.09
N LYS A 119 33.19 -5.87 18.92
CA LYS A 119 32.10 -4.91 18.65
C LYS A 119 30.71 -5.55 18.71
N VAL A 120 30.59 -6.80 18.26
CA VAL A 120 29.33 -7.55 18.33
C VAL A 120 29.01 -7.92 19.78
N VAL A 121 30.03 -8.32 20.55
CA VAL A 121 29.89 -8.63 21.98
C VAL A 121 29.39 -7.40 22.76
N HIS A 122 30.00 -6.25 22.52
CA HIS A 122 29.66 -5.00 23.20
C HIS A 122 28.27 -4.48 22.81
N ASN A 123 27.98 -4.42 21.50
CA ASN A 123 26.74 -3.80 21.02
C ASN A 123 25.53 -4.74 21.08
N TYR A 124 25.76 -6.05 21.02
CA TYR A 124 24.71 -7.07 20.94
C TYR A 124 25.01 -8.24 21.89
N PRO A 125 25.05 -7.99 23.21
CA PRO A 125 25.45 -9.01 24.20
C PRO A 125 24.51 -10.21 24.25
N THR A 126 23.30 -10.09 23.73
CA THR A 126 22.29 -11.16 23.65
C THR A 126 22.58 -12.19 22.55
N ILE A 127 23.37 -11.85 21.54
CA ILE A 127 23.85 -12.81 20.54
C ILE A 127 24.90 -13.66 21.21
N THR A 128 24.77 -14.98 21.24
CA THR A 128 25.77 -15.89 21.83
C THR A 128 26.88 -16.29 20.84
N GLN A 129 27.90 -17.00 21.30
CA GLN A 129 28.94 -17.56 20.41
C GLN A 129 28.33 -18.64 19.49
N ASP A 130 27.46 -19.50 20.02
CA ASP A 130 26.72 -20.50 19.25
C ASP A 130 25.82 -19.86 18.17
N ASP A 131 25.12 -18.77 18.48
CA ASP A 131 24.34 -18.02 17.48
C ASP A 131 25.22 -17.47 16.34
N TRP A 132 26.43 -17.01 16.68
CA TRP A 132 27.40 -16.51 15.70
C TRP A 132 27.89 -17.62 14.79
N GLU A 133 28.28 -18.76 15.35
CA GLU A 133 28.73 -19.93 14.58
C GLU A 133 27.64 -20.44 13.63
N LYS A 134 26.39 -20.57 14.12
CA LYS A 134 25.23 -20.90 13.28
C LYS A 134 25.02 -19.90 12.16
N PHE A 135 25.22 -18.61 12.43
CA PHE A 135 25.14 -17.57 11.42
C PHE A 135 26.22 -17.74 10.34
N ILE A 136 27.47 -18.01 10.71
CA ILE A 136 28.56 -18.26 9.75
C ILE A 136 28.30 -19.52 8.93
N GLN A 137 27.91 -20.63 9.57
CA GLN A 137 27.55 -21.89 8.89
C GLN A 137 26.48 -21.65 7.83
N TYR A 138 25.40 -20.96 8.19
CA TYR A 138 24.32 -20.61 7.27
C TYR A 138 24.83 -19.78 6.08
N ARG A 139 25.71 -18.80 6.30
CA ARG A 139 26.28 -17.95 5.24
C ARG A 139 27.21 -18.69 4.28
N ARG A 140 27.82 -19.79 4.72
CA ARG A 140 28.66 -20.66 3.88
C ARG A 140 27.85 -21.65 3.05
N THR A 141 26.58 -21.89 3.37
CA THR A 141 25.75 -22.87 2.64
C THR A 141 25.67 -22.56 1.14
N PRO A 142 25.68 -23.59 0.27
CA PRO A 142 25.46 -23.42 -1.17
C PRO A 142 24.09 -22.77 -1.47
N GLU A 143 23.07 -23.09 -0.68
CA GLU A 143 21.74 -22.51 -0.82
C GLU A 143 21.76 -20.99 -0.61
N PHE A 144 22.46 -20.49 0.42
CA PHE A 144 22.58 -19.06 0.65
C PHE A 144 23.28 -18.37 -0.54
N LYS A 145 24.38 -18.94 -1.06
CA LYS A 145 25.10 -18.40 -2.22
C LYS A 145 24.18 -18.29 -3.43
N ARG A 146 23.47 -19.38 -3.76
CA ARG A 146 22.49 -19.43 -4.86
C ARG A 146 21.39 -18.36 -4.72
N LEU A 147 20.80 -18.23 -3.53
CA LEU A 147 19.75 -17.23 -3.26
C LEU A 147 20.29 -15.79 -3.34
N SER A 148 21.53 -15.57 -2.89
CA SER A 148 22.20 -14.28 -2.95
C SER A 148 22.47 -13.85 -4.40
N GLU A 149 23.01 -14.75 -5.21
CA GLU A 149 23.27 -14.55 -6.64
C GLU A 149 21.96 -14.30 -7.40
N GLN A 150 20.95 -15.16 -7.21
CA GLN A 150 19.63 -14.96 -7.81
C GLN A 150 19.05 -13.59 -7.47
N GLY A 151 19.17 -13.17 -6.20
CA GLY A 151 18.75 -11.85 -5.75
C GLY A 151 19.55 -10.70 -6.39
N SER A 152 20.85 -10.91 -6.64
CA SER A 152 21.72 -9.97 -7.33
C SER A 152 21.31 -9.80 -8.79
N GLU A 153 21.09 -10.92 -9.50
CA GLU A 153 20.67 -10.92 -10.90
C GLU A 153 19.29 -10.27 -11.10
N ILE A 154 18.34 -10.54 -10.19
CA ILE A 154 17.04 -9.85 -10.22
C ILE A 154 17.22 -8.33 -10.04
N ARG A 155 18.13 -7.89 -9.15
CA ARG A 155 18.40 -6.46 -8.96
C ARG A 155 19.04 -5.81 -10.19
N LYS A 156 19.96 -6.50 -10.87
CA LYS A 156 20.60 -6.00 -12.11
C LYS A 156 19.58 -5.75 -13.22
N LYS A 157 18.48 -6.51 -13.27
CA LYS A 157 17.38 -6.32 -14.23
C LYS A 157 16.53 -5.06 -13.98
N SER A 158 16.72 -4.36 -12.86
CA SER A 158 15.98 -3.13 -12.54
C SER A 158 16.46 -1.94 -13.39
N LYS A 159 16.00 -1.87 -14.65
CA LYS A 159 16.38 -0.84 -15.64
C LYS A 159 16.06 0.59 -15.20
N TYR A 160 14.91 0.80 -14.56
CA TYR A 160 14.44 2.13 -14.18
C TYR A 160 14.35 2.29 -12.67
N GLY A 161 15.46 2.16 -11.95
CA GLY A 161 15.47 2.38 -10.49
C GLY A 161 15.03 3.81 -10.12
N SER A 162 14.21 3.95 -9.07
CA SER A 162 13.90 5.27 -8.51
C SER A 162 15.15 5.85 -7.87
N THR A 163 15.38 7.15 -8.04
CA THR A 163 16.54 7.85 -7.44
C THR A 163 16.13 8.76 -6.29
N GLY A 164 14.96 8.50 -5.71
CA GLY A 164 14.46 9.19 -4.54
C GLY A 164 15.22 8.84 -3.27
N GLY A 165 15.32 9.81 -2.36
CA GLY A 165 15.83 9.57 -1.01
C GLY A 165 14.84 8.78 -0.13
N ARG A 166 15.15 8.71 1.16
CA ARG A 166 14.41 7.96 2.20
C ARG A 166 12.90 8.28 2.26
N ASP A 167 12.52 9.46 1.80
CA ASP A 167 11.17 10.01 1.87
C ASP A 167 10.20 9.37 0.87
N GLY A 168 10.71 8.79 -0.22
CA GLY A 168 9.92 8.06 -1.21
C GLY A 168 8.77 8.88 -1.81
N TYR A 169 7.86 8.20 -2.52
CA TYR A 169 6.77 8.86 -3.25
C TYR A 169 5.80 9.62 -2.33
N ARG A 170 5.57 9.14 -1.11
CA ARG A 170 4.58 9.71 -0.18
C ARG A 170 4.83 11.19 0.13
N LYS A 171 6.07 11.57 0.48
CA LYS A 171 6.35 12.98 0.80
C LYS A 171 6.27 13.87 -0.42
N ARG A 172 6.59 13.34 -1.59
CA ARG A 172 6.59 14.11 -2.84
C ARG A 172 5.18 14.38 -3.32
N ASP A 173 4.33 13.37 -3.25
CA ASP A 173 2.90 13.50 -3.52
C ASP A 173 2.22 14.49 -2.55
N GLN A 174 2.60 14.44 -1.26
CA GLN A 174 2.16 15.43 -0.27
C GLN A 174 2.60 16.86 -0.64
N ALA A 175 3.88 17.06 -1.00
CA ALA A 175 4.38 18.37 -1.43
C ALA A 175 3.71 18.86 -2.71
N HIS A 176 3.40 17.95 -3.64
CA HIS A 176 2.63 18.26 -4.85
C HIS A 176 1.22 18.73 -4.51
N PHE A 177 0.54 18.04 -3.61
CA PHE A 177 -0.79 18.40 -3.12
C PHE A 177 -0.79 19.77 -2.44
N GLU A 178 0.20 20.03 -1.57
CA GLU A 178 0.35 21.33 -0.90
C GLU A 178 0.55 22.49 -1.89
N LYS A 179 1.23 22.24 -3.01
CA LYS A 179 1.51 23.24 -4.04
C LYS A 179 0.33 23.47 -5.00
N THR A 180 -0.38 22.41 -5.38
CA THR A 180 -1.36 22.44 -6.50
C THR A 180 -2.81 22.25 -6.05
N GLY A 181 -3.04 21.83 -4.80
CA GLY A 181 -4.34 21.41 -4.30
C GLY A 181 -4.82 20.07 -4.86
N LYS A 182 -3.98 19.34 -5.62
CA LYS A 182 -4.30 18.06 -6.26
C LYS A 182 -3.16 17.05 -6.07
N TYR A 183 -3.52 15.78 -5.90
CA TYR A 183 -2.53 14.70 -5.87
C TYR A 183 -1.87 14.58 -7.24
N ALA A 184 -0.59 14.21 -7.26
CA ALA A 184 0.13 14.03 -8.51
C ALA A 184 -0.42 12.83 -9.27
N GLU A 185 -0.53 12.96 -10.59
CA GLU A 185 -0.78 11.82 -11.45
C GLU A 185 0.40 10.85 -11.37
N ARG A 186 0.16 9.58 -11.69
CA ARG A 186 1.15 8.51 -11.49
C ARG A 186 2.45 8.75 -12.25
N TYR A 187 2.34 9.24 -13.49
CA TYR A 187 3.48 9.54 -14.34
C TYR A 187 4.29 10.71 -13.78
N GLU A 188 3.65 11.72 -13.19
CA GLU A 188 4.30 12.87 -12.55
C GLU A 188 5.11 12.40 -11.34
N SER A 189 4.49 11.59 -10.48
CA SER A 189 5.19 10.98 -9.34
C SER A 189 6.41 10.18 -9.81
N TRP A 190 6.26 9.37 -10.86
CA TRP A 190 7.35 8.57 -11.43
C TRP A 190 8.49 9.43 -12.00
N LEU A 191 8.17 10.51 -12.72
CA LEU A 191 9.14 11.43 -13.31
C LEU A 191 9.89 12.24 -12.24
N ASP A 192 9.17 12.74 -11.25
CA ASP A 192 9.73 13.55 -10.18
C ASP A 192 10.84 12.79 -9.42
N MET A 193 10.69 11.46 -9.27
CA MET A 193 11.74 10.58 -8.71
C MET A 193 12.95 10.34 -9.63
N ARG A 194 12.99 10.92 -10.82
CA ARG A 194 14.00 10.74 -11.85
C ARG A 194 14.51 12.06 -12.44
N ILE A 195 13.95 13.17 -11.98
CA ILE A 195 14.40 14.53 -12.25
C ILE A 195 15.26 15.03 -11.07
N LYS A 196 16.27 15.84 -11.39
CA LYS A 196 17.15 16.56 -10.46
C LYS A 196 16.47 17.86 -9.99
N THR A 197 17.03 18.51 -8.98
CA THR A 197 16.56 19.82 -8.51
C THR A 197 16.67 20.93 -9.58
N ASP A 198 17.56 20.77 -10.56
CA ASP A 198 17.75 21.70 -11.69
C ASP A 198 16.76 21.47 -12.85
N GLY A 199 15.85 20.48 -12.73
CA GLY A 199 14.90 20.11 -13.78
C GLY A 199 15.44 19.11 -14.80
N GLY A 200 16.74 18.80 -14.78
CA GLY A 200 17.36 17.81 -15.66
C GLY A 200 17.08 16.37 -15.24
N LEU A 201 17.08 15.43 -16.18
CA LEU A 201 17.00 14.01 -15.86
C LEU A 201 18.26 13.55 -15.12
N LYS A 202 18.07 12.68 -14.13
CA LYS A 202 19.19 12.12 -13.35
C LYS A 202 20.03 11.12 -14.15
N LYS A 203 19.44 10.52 -15.18
CA LYS A 203 20.11 9.60 -16.10
C LYS A 203 19.54 9.76 -17.50
N GLU A 204 20.40 9.63 -18.50
CA GLU A 204 20.00 9.72 -19.92
C GLU A 204 19.04 8.59 -20.33
N GLU A 205 19.12 7.43 -19.68
CA GLU A 205 18.22 6.29 -19.93
C GLU A 205 16.73 6.59 -19.68
N PHE A 206 16.42 7.68 -18.98
CA PHE A 206 15.06 8.14 -18.73
C PHE A 206 14.51 9.04 -19.83
N LYS A 207 15.37 9.60 -20.69
CA LYS A 207 14.99 10.54 -21.75
C LYS A 207 13.89 10.00 -22.67
N PRO A 208 14.01 8.80 -23.28
CA PRO A 208 12.95 8.29 -24.15
C PRO A 208 11.63 8.07 -23.40
N ILE A 209 11.66 7.76 -22.11
CA ILE A 209 10.44 7.58 -21.31
C ILE A 209 9.78 8.94 -21.01
N ALA A 210 10.58 9.98 -20.73
CA ALA A 210 10.06 11.32 -20.51
C ALA A 210 9.42 11.89 -21.77
N GLU A 211 10.06 11.71 -22.94
CA GLU A 211 9.52 12.09 -24.25
C GLU A 211 8.19 11.36 -24.53
N ASN A 212 8.14 10.04 -24.31
CA ASN A 212 6.89 9.29 -24.47
C ASN A 212 5.78 9.76 -23.51
N ILE A 213 6.12 10.11 -22.26
CA ILE A 213 5.14 10.64 -21.30
C ILE A 213 4.57 11.96 -21.82
N GLU A 214 5.42 12.84 -22.33
CA GLU A 214 4.99 14.12 -22.91
C GLU A 214 4.07 13.90 -24.11
N GLU A 215 4.44 12.99 -25.02
CA GLU A 215 3.62 12.61 -26.19
C GLU A 215 2.22 12.10 -25.77
N PHE A 216 2.14 11.13 -24.85
CA PHE A 216 0.86 10.59 -24.38
C PHE A 216 0.03 11.63 -23.60
N THR A 217 0.68 12.56 -22.90
CA THR A 217 -0.01 13.67 -22.22
C THR A 217 -0.63 14.64 -23.23
N GLN A 218 0.08 14.93 -24.34
CA GLN A 218 -0.46 15.72 -25.44
C GLN A 218 -1.62 14.99 -26.13
N GLN A 219 -1.47 13.70 -26.41
CA GLN A 219 -2.55 12.88 -26.99
C GLN A 219 -3.80 12.85 -26.12
N GLN A 220 -3.63 12.79 -24.79
CA GLN A 220 -4.75 12.86 -23.83
C GLN A 220 -5.45 14.21 -23.88
N THR A 221 -4.68 15.30 -23.94
CA THR A 221 -5.22 16.67 -24.03
C THR A 221 -6.01 16.88 -25.33
N GLN A 222 -5.57 16.25 -26.42
CA GLN A 222 -6.24 16.26 -27.73
C GLN A 222 -7.43 15.28 -27.81
N GLY A 223 -7.69 14.48 -26.76
CA GLY A 223 -8.76 13.49 -26.73
C GLY A 223 -8.50 12.22 -27.55
N SER A 224 -7.29 12.07 -28.11
CA SER A 224 -6.87 10.90 -28.91
C SER A 224 -6.40 9.72 -28.05
N PHE A 225 -6.14 9.96 -26.76
CA PHE A 225 -5.78 8.93 -25.78
C PHE A 225 -6.64 9.07 -24.52
N GLU A 226 -7.17 7.96 -24.02
CA GLU A 226 -7.87 7.90 -22.73
C GLU A 226 -7.17 6.91 -21.81
N SER A 227 -6.78 7.37 -20.63
CA SER A 227 -6.23 6.52 -19.57
C SER A 227 -7.34 5.70 -18.91
N VAL A 228 -7.31 4.38 -19.06
CA VAL A 228 -8.29 3.47 -18.44
C VAL A 228 -7.60 2.41 -17.60
N GLY A 229 -7.84 2.44 -16.30
CA GLY A 229 -7.27 1.48 -15.35
C GLY A 229 -5.76 1.41 -15.46
N THR A 230 -5.22 0.23 -15.74
CA THR A 230 -3.78 -0.01 -15.82
C THR A 230 -3.12 0.51 -17.10
N GLU A 231 -3.91 0.87 -18.10
CA GLU A 231 -3.47 1.38 -19.41
C GLU A 231 -3.41 2.91 -19.39
N ASP A 232 -2.73 3.49 -18.41
CA ASP A 232 -2.52 4.93 -18.30
C ASP A 232 -1.25 5.41 -19.05
N ILE A 233 -0.97 6.71 -19.00
CA ILE A 233 0.21 7.35 -19.61
C ILE A 233 1.50 6.62 -19.24
N LEU A 234 1.71 6.33 -17.95
CA LEU A 234 2.98 5.75 -17.49
C LEU A 234 3.17 4.32 -18.02
N THR A 235 2.12 3.51 -18.03
CA THR A 235 2.19 2.15 -18.58
C THR A 235 2.50 2.18 -20.07
N LYS A 236 1.85 3.06 -20.83
CA LYS A 236 2.12 3.21 -22.27
C LYS A 236 3.52 3.71 -22.55
N ALA A 237 3.99 4.73 -21.82
CA ALA A 237 5.32 5.29 -21.99
C ALA A 237 6.44 4.29 -21.66
N LEU A 238 6.23 3.41 -20.68
CA LEU A 238 7.18 2.34 -20.32
C LEU A 238 7.16 1.14 -21.29
N GLY A 239 6.10 1.01 -22.10
CA GLY A 239 5.96 -0.05 -23.10
C GLY A 239 5.76 -1.46 -22.52
N ASN A 240 5.38 -1.58 -21.24
CA ASN A 240 5.11 -2.86 -20.61
C ASN A 240 4.00 -2.79 -19.55
N ALA A 241 3.25 -3.89 -19.46
CA ALA A 241 2.11 -4.02 -18.56
C ALA A 241 2.48 -3.78 -17.10
N GLU A 242 1.54 -3.21 -16.35
CA GLU A 242 1.70 -2.97 -14.92
C GLU A 242 1.77 -4.27 -14.13
N HIS A 243 2.59 -4.29 -13.08
CA HIS A 243 2.72 -5.46 -12.22
C HIS A 243 1.49 -5.64 -11.31
N SER A 244 1.06 -6.89 -11.12
CA SER A 244 -0.10 -7.23 -10.28
C SER A 244 0.09 -6.96 -8.78
N GLY A 245 1.33 -6.72 -8.35
CA GLY A 245 1.69 -6.48 -6.96
C GLY A 245 1.68 -5.00 -6.58
N ARG A 246 2.87 -4.41 -6.59
CA ARG A 246 3.10 -3.01 -6.24
C ARG A 246 3.06 -2.14 -7.48
N ILE A 247 2.43 -0.98 -7.35
CA ILE A 247 2.29 -0.02 -8.43
C ILE A 247 3.55 0.81 -8.60
N ARG A 248 4.02 0.92 -9.85
CA ARG A 248 5.10 1.85 -10.23
C ARG A 248 4.67 3.30 -10.01
N GLY A 249 5.61 4.15 -9.58
CA GLY A 249 5.33 5.56 -9.31
C GLY A 249 4.65 5.82 -7.95
N GLN A 250 4.24 4.78 -7.22
CA GLN A 250 3.54 4.91 -5.94
C GLN A 250 4.33 4.35 -4.74
N SER A 251 3.83 4.63 -3.53
CA SER A 251 4.38 4.13 -2.27
C SER A 251 4.43 2.59 -2.19
N LYS A 252 5.42 2.06 -1.44
CA LYS A 252 5.68 0.62 -1.20
C LYS A 252 4.46 -0.20 -0.75
N PHE A 253 3.45 0.47 -0.20
CA PHE A 253 2.26 -0.14 0.39
C PHE A 253 1.02 -0.08 -0.50
N VAL A 254 1.07 0.59 -1.64
CA VAL A 254 -0.07 0.75 -2.55
C VAL A 254 -0.15 -0.45 -3.50
N LYS A 255 -1.27 -1.15 -3.47
CA LYS A 255 -1.57 -2.26 -4.38
C LYS A 255 -2.37 -1.79 -5.59
N GLN A 256 -2.29 -2.55 -6.68
CA GLN A 256 -3.08 -2.30 -7.90
C GLN A 256 -4.58 -2.17 -7.63
N SER A 257 -5.14 -3.10 -6.84
CA SER A 257 -6.56 -3.07 -6.46
C SER A 257 -6.96 -1.91 -5.56
N GLN A 258 -5.99 -1.20 -4.97
CA GLN A 258 -6.23 -0.02 -4.15
C GLN A 258 -5.99 1.28 -4.92
N TYR A 259 -5.39 1.21 -6.11
CA TYR A 259 -5.06 2.39 -6.90
C TYR A 259 -6.03 2.53 -8.06
N PHE A 260 -6.09 1.52 -8.94
CA PHE A 260 -6.91 1.59 -10.16
C PHE A 260 -8.37 1.20 -9.95
N ASN A 261 -8.69 0.48 -8.88
CA ASN A 261 -10.08 0.13 -8.54
C ASN A 261 -10.70 1.16 -7.59
N LEU A 262 -9.97 2.24 -7.26
CA LEU A 262 -10.62 3.45 -6.79
C LEU A 262 -11.24 4.08 -8.03
N VAL A 263 -12.55 4.30 -8.01
CA VAL A 263 -13.18 5.21 -8.94
C VAL A 263 -12.40 6.52 -8.84
N HIS A 264 -11.61 6.85 -9.87
CA HIS A 264 -10.81 8.07 -9.87
C HIS A 264 -11.78 9.25 -9.65
N PRO A 265 -11.64 10.03 -8.57
CA PRO A 265 -12.56 11.12 -8.27
C PRO A 265 -12.55 12.26 -9.32
N SER A 266 -11.65 12.22 -10.30
CA SER A 266 -11.63 13.20 -11.40
C SER A 266 -12.90 13.10 -12.25
N ARG A 267 -13.31 11.90 -12.65
CA ARG A 267 -14.53 11.67 -13.44
C ARG A 267 -15.81 12.09 -12.68
N GLU A 268 -15.86 11.77 -11.39
CA GLU A 268 -16.98 12.15 -10.52
C GLU A 268 -17.01 13.67 -10.24
N LYS A 269 -15.85 14.33 -10.13
CA LYS A 269 -15.78 15.80 -9.96
C LYS A 269 -16.19 16.55 -11.22
N ASP A 270 -15.87 16.04 -12.39
CA ASP A 270 -16.25 16.65 -13.67
C ASP A 270 -17.76 16.52 -13.90
N GLU A 271 -18.34 15.35 -13.61
CA GLU A 271 -19.80 15.14 -13.63
C GLU A 271 -20.52 16.01 -12.58
N VAL A 272 -19.98 16.12 -11.37
CA VAL A 272 -20.55 16.98 -10.32
C VAL A 272 -20.45 18.47 -10.68
N SER A 273 -19.37 18.91 -11.32
CA SER A 273 -19.24 20.28 -11.82
C SER A 273 -20.23 20.59 -12.96
N ASP A 274 -20.39 19.67 -13.91
CA ASP A 274 -21.36 19.81 -15.00
C ASP A 274 -22.81 19.81 -14.47
N MET A 275 -23.13 18.96 -13.50
CA MET A 275 -24.42 18.99 -12.81
C MET A 275 -24.66 20.31 -12.07
N LYS A 276 -23.64 20.86 -11.39
CA LYS A 276 -23.76 22.18 -10.73
C LYS A 276 -24.03 23.32 -11.71
N LEU A 277 -23.38 23.31 -12.87
CA LEU A 277 -23.62 24.29 -13.94
C LEU A 277 -25.04 24.18 -14.50
N LYS A 278 -25.52 22.95 -14.75
CA LYS A 278 -26.89 22.69 -15.21
C LYS A 278 -27.93 23.14 -14.18
N ILE A 279 -27.72 22.84 -12.90
CA ILE A 279 -28.60 23.29 -11.81
C ILE A 279 -28.64 24.81 -11.78
N ALA A 280 -27.50 25.50 -11.79
CA ALA A 280 -27.44 26.96 -11.78
C ALA A 280 -28.23 27.59 -12.95
N ALA A 281 -28.08 27.04 -14.16
CA ALA A 281 -28.82 27.49 -15.34
C ALA A 281 -30.34 27.30 -15.20
N VAL A 282 -30.78 26.18 -14.62
CA VAL A 282 -32.20 25.93 -14.33
C VAL A 282 -32.73 26.91 -13.29
N THR A 283 -31.98 27.17 -12.22
CA THR A 283 -32.39 28.13 -11.17
C THR A 283 -32.55 29.54 -11.73
N THR A 284 -31.65 29.99 -12.61
CA THR A 284 -31.75 31.30 -13.27
C THR A 284 -33.00 31.39 -14.16
N ARG A 285 -33.30 30.35 -14.95
CA ARG A 285 -34.52 30.31 -15.78
C ARG A 285 -35.78 30.33 -14.93
N LEU A 286 -35.79 29.60 -13.81
CA LEU A 286 -36.92 29.58 -12.88
C LEU A 286 -37.15 30.96 -12.25
N ALA A 287 -36.08 31.64 -11.82
CA ALA A 287 -36.17 33.00 -11.27
C ALA A 287 -36.74 34.00 -12.29
N GLN A 288 -36.32 33.92 -13.55
CA GLN A 288 -36.88 34.73 -14.64
C GLN A 288 -38.37 34.43 -14.86
N ALA A 289 -38.77 33.17 -14.91
CA ALA A 289 -40.17 32.78 -15.07
C ALA A 289 -41.05 33.27 -13.92
N VAL A 290 -40.58 33.17 -12.67
CA VAL A 290 -41.29 33.70 -11.48
C VAL A 290 -41.43 35.22 -11.56
N THR A 291 -40.38 35.91 -12.02
CA THR A 291 -40.41 37.38 -12.20
C THR A 291 -41.45 37.78 -13.25
N ILE A 292 -41.44 37.11 -14.40
CA ILE A 292 -42.41 37.35 -15.48
C ILE A 292 -43.83 37.06 -15.00
N HIS A 293 -44.06 35.93 -14.33
CA HIS A 293 -45.37 35.57 -13.79
C HIS A 293 -45.87 36.59 -12.77
N THR A 294 -45.01 37.05 -11.87
CA THR A 294 -45.33 38.08 -10.87
C THR A 294 -45.66 39.40 -11.55
N TYR A 295 -44.89 39.80 -12.56
CA TYR A 295 -45.14 41.01 -13.34
C TYR A 295 -46.47 40.95 -14.09
N ILE A 296 -46.77 39.82 -14.75
CA ILE A 296 -48.06 39.59 -15.42
C ILE A 296 -49.21 39.68 -14.41
N HIS A 297 -49.08 39.05 -13.24
CA HIS A 297 -50.10 39.13 -12.18
C HIS A 297 -50.32 40.56 -11.69
N ILE A 298 -49.25 41.34 -11.50
CA ILE A 298 -49.35 42.74 -11.12
C ILE A 298 -50.09 43.52 -12.22
N VAL A 299 -49.64 43.43 -13.47
CA VAL A 299 -50.25 44.15 -14.60
C VAL A 299 -51.73 43.80 -14.78
N LEU A 300 -52.10 42.51 -14.72
CA LEU A 300 -53.49 42.07 -14.81
C LEU A 300 -54.36 42.59 -13.66
N LYS A 301 -53.80 42.77 -12.45
CA LYS A 301 -54.52 43.33 -11.31
C LYS A 301 -54.77 44.84 -11.41
N TYR A 302 -53.99 45.56 -12.21
CA TYR A 302 -54.13 47.00 -12.43
C TYR A 302 -54.89 47.37 -13.73
N LEU A 303 -55.21 46.38 -14.57
CA LEU A 303 -55.98 46.56 -15.81
C LEU A 303 -57.45 46.12 -15.69
N ALA A 304 -57.86 45.56 -14.54
CA ALA A 304 -59.24 45.22 -14.19
C ALA A 304 -59.81 46.22 -13.18
#